data_AF-A0A5N5TLY8-F1
#
_entry.id   AF-A0A5N5TLY8-F1
#
_cell.length_a   1.000
_cell.length_b   1.000
_cell.length_c   1.000
_cell.angle_alpha   90.00
_cell.angle_beta   90.00
_cell.angle_gamma   90.00
#
_symmetry.space_group_name_H-M   'P 1'
#
loop_
_entity.id
_entity.type
_entity.pdbx_description
1 polymer ?
#
loop_
_entity_poly.entity_id
_entity_poly.type
_entity_poly.pdbx_seq_one_letter_code
_entity_poly.pdbx_strand_id
1 'polypeptide(L)'
;TFGDDITNSCRPCPLGCTSCSDKHCTSCDRGWKIKSYLCVAFRPPSCKINEYFENEKCFECHRSCLNCFGPKNNECLFCKRPLFLLNHKCVDSCPEGYYSYQNNCVRCQHGCSSCSSYDECTACEEKYFLHQNKCLSSCPQ
;
A
#
# COMPACT_ATOMS: atom_id res chain seq x y z
N THR A 1 -7.91 2.61 -6.36
CA THR A 1 -7.23 2.88 -7.65
C THR A 1 -7.96 3.99 -8.34
N PHE A 2 -7.31 4.71 -9.24
CA PHE A 2 -7.93 5.71 -10.11
C PHE A 2 -7.68 5.35 -11.58
N GLY A 3 -8.56 5.78 -12.48
CA GLY A 3 -8.29 5.70 -13.92
C GLY A 3 -7.33 6.81 -14.33
N ASP A 4 -6.15 6.45 -14.82
CA ASP A 4 -5.20 7.38 -15.43
C ASP A 4 -5.53 7.44 -16.93
N ASP A 5 -6.20 8.52 -17.36
CA ASP A 5 -6.70 8.70 -18.74
C ASP A 5 -5.57 8.82 -19.78
N ILE A 6 -4.37 9.18 -19.36
CA ILE A 6 -3.20 9.32 -20.25
C ILE A 6 -2.68 7.94 -20.65
N THR A 7 -2.62 7.02 -19.68
CA THR A 7 -2.15 5.64 -19.88
C THR A 7 -3.29 4.66 -20.15
N ASN A 8 -4.54 5.12 -20.06
CA ASN A 8 -5.75 4.33 -20.09
C ASN A 8 -5.67 3.10 -19.15
N SER A 9 -5.12 3.33 -17.95
CA SER A 9 -4.82 2.27 -16.99
C SER A 9 -5.32 2.63 -15.60
N CYS A 10 -5.79 1.63 -14.85
CA CYS A 10 -6.05 1.81 -13.43
C CYS A 10 -4.71 1.90 -12.69
N ARG A 11 -4.50 2.92 -11.87
CA ARG A 11 -3.30 3.08 -11.02
C ARG A 11 -3.64 3.07 -9.53
N PRO A 12 -2.73 2.59 -8.66
CA PRO A 12 -2.94 2.65 -7.22
C PRO A 12 -3.03 4.09 -6.74
N CYS A 13 -3.91 4.35 -5.76
CA CYS A 13 -3.96 5.65 -5.10
C CYS A 13 -2.68 5.89 -4.28
N PRO A 14 -2.35 7.16 -3.94
CA PRO A 14 -1.26 7.48 -3.03
C PRO A 14 -1.36 6.73 -1.69
N LEU A 15 -0.22 6.56 -1.01
CA LEU A 15 -0.17 5.84 0.28
C LEU A 15 -1.15 6.43 1.30
N GLY A 16 -1.84 5.56 2.03
CA GLY A 16 -2.83 5.94 3.03
C GLY A 16 -4.14 6.48 2.46
N CYS A 17 -4.33 6.43 1.14
CA CYS A 17 -5.54 6.91 0.48
C CYS A 17 -6.48 5.75 0.12
N THR A 18 -7.73 5.80 0.61
CA THR A 18 -8.76 4.80 0.29
C THR A 18 -9.53 5.14 -0.98
N SER A 19 -9.61 6.42 -1.34
CA SER A 19 -10.24 6.89 -2.58
C SER A 19 -9.55 8.15 -3.09
N CYS A 20 -9.23 8.17 -4.37
CA CYS A 20 -8.55 9.28 -5.02
C CYS A 20 -9.17 9.60 -6.38
N SER A 21 -9.07 10.86 -6.79
CA SER A 21 -9.39 11.35 -8.13
C SER A 21 -8.09 11.78 -8.79
N ASP A 22 -7.70 11.10 -9.86
CA ASP A 22 -6.34 11.17 -10.40
C ASP A 22 -5.31 10.94 -9.27
N LYS A 23 -4.54 11.97 -8.86
CA LYS A 23 -3.57 11.88 -7.75
C LYS A 23 -4.04 12.54 -6.46
N HIS A 24 -5.21 13.17 -6.47
CA HIS A 24 -5.76 13.87 -5.31
C HIS A 24 -6.53 12.88 -4.45
N CYS A 25 -6.08 12.67 -3.23
CA CYS A 25 -6.78 11.84 -2.29
C CYS A 25 -8.04 12.55 -1.78
N THR A 26 -9.18 11.87 -1.87
CA THR A 26 -10.47 12.36 -1.37
C THR A 26 -10.84 11.76 -0.02
N SER A 27 -10.32 10.57 0.30
CA SER A 27 -10.54 9.90 1.58
C SER A 27 -9.29 9.16 2.06
N CYS A 28 -8.93 9.38 3.32
CA CYS A 28 -7.78 8.77 3.95
C CYS A 28 -8.16 7.52 4.74
N ASP A 29 -7.22 6.58 4.83
CA ASP A 29 -7.32 5.39 5.65
C ASP A 29 -7.14 5.71 7.14
N ARG A 30 -7.43 4.76 8.02
CA ARG A 30 -7.26 4.94 9.47
C ARG A 30 -5.82 5.30 9.82
N GLY A 31 -5.68 6.26 10.74
CA GLY A 31 -4.38 6.78 11.16
C GLY A 31 -3.78 7.87 10.26
N TRP A 32 -4.41 8.13 9.12
CA TRP A 32 -4.02 9.19 8.21
C TRP A 32 -4.97 10.39 8.31
N LYS A 33 -4.46 11.58 8.04
CA LYS A 33 -5.26 12.80 7.90
C LYS A 33 -5.01 13.44 6.55
N ILE A 34 -6.06 13.99 5.95
CA ILE A 34 -5.95 14.72 4.70
C ILE A 34 -5.28 16.08 4.94
N LYS A 35 -4.24 16.37 4.17
CA LYS A 35 -3.54 17.66 4.15
C LYS A 35 -3.18 17.97 2.70
N SER A 36 -3.76 19.04 2.15
CA SER A 36 -3.54 19.46 0.75
C SER A 36 -3.72 18.31 -0.25
N TYR A 37 -4.84 17.59 -0.14
CA TYR A 37 -5.21 16.44 -1.00
C TYR A 37 -4.28 15.22 -0.90
N LEU A 38 -3.38 15.17 0.09
CA LEU A 38 -2.56 14.00 0.40
C LEU A 38 -2.87 13.49 1.79
N CYS A 39 -2.79 12.17 1.97
CA CYS A 39 -2.87 11.56 3.28
C CYS A 39 -1.51 11.62 3.95
N VAL A 40 -1.47 12.23 5.13
CA VAL A 40 -0.28 12.29 5.97
C VAL A 40 -0.53 11.56 7.28
N ALA A 41 0.43 10.73 7.70
CA ALA A 41 0.38 10.08 8.99
C ALA A 41 0.33 11.16 10.09
N PHE A 42 -0.74 11.17 10.88
CA PHE A 42 -0.92 12.20 11.89
C PHE A 42 -0.18 11.81 13.16
N ARG A 43 0.81 12.64 13.53
CA ARG A 43 1.52 12.55 14.80
C ARG A 43 1.75 13.96 15.34
N PRO A 44 1.31 14.28 16.57
CA PRO A 44 1.66 15.55 17.21
C PRO A 44 3.18 15.68 17.35
N PRO A 45 3.75 16.89 17.19
CA PRO A 45 5.20 17.11 17.27
C PRO A 45 5.84 16.60 18.58
N SER A 46 5.08 16.58 19.68
CA SER A 46 5.49 16.13 21.01
C SER A 46 5.76 14.63 21.12
N CYS A 47 5.20 13.80 20.25
CA CYS A 47 5.44 12.36 20.26
C CYS A 47 6.68 11.99 19.42
N LYS A 48 7.23 10.79 19.60
CA LYS A 48 8.26 10.23 18.71
C LYS A 48 7.63 9.52 17.52
N ILE A 49 8.41 9.27 16.47
CA ILE A 49 7.90 8.60 15.26
C ILE A 49 7.29 7.22 15.54
N ASN A 50 7.84 6.49 16.52
CA ASN A 50 7.40 5.18 16.98
C ASN A 50 6.34 5.27 18.10
N GLU A 51 5.65 6.40 18.22
CA GLU A 51 4.60 6.60 19.20
C GLU A 51 3.31 7.08 18.50
N TYR A 52 2.16 6.65 19.02
CA TYR A 52 0.84 7.16 18.67
C TYR A 52 0.31 8.05 19.80
N PHE A 53 -0.59 8.97 19.47
CA PHE A 53 -1.17 9.90 20.44
C PHE A 53 -2.60 9.49 20.80
N GLU A 54 -2.84 9.27 22.09
CA GLU A 54 -4.13 8.89 22.64
C GLU A 54 -4.26 9.48 24.05
N ASN A 55 -5.44 10.00 24.42
CA ASN A 55 -5.71 10.57 25.75
C ASN A 55 -4.64 11.56 26.23
N GLU A 56 -4.24 12.48 25.35
CA GLU A 56 -3.23 13.52 25.61
C GLU A 56 -1.81 13.01 25.93
N LYS A 57 -1.55 11.73 25.68
CA LYS A 57 -0.27 11.07 25.93
C LYS A 57 0.24 10.37 24.68
N CYS A 58 1.55 10.17 24.64
CA CYS A 58 2.21 9.41 23.59
C CYS A 58 2.47 7.98 24.10
N PHE A 59 2.12 6.99 23.30
CA PHE A 59 2.30 5.57 23.61
C PHE A 59 3.10 4.90 22.51
N GLU A 60 3.97 3.96 22.88
CA GLU A 60 4.80 3.26 21.90
C GLU A 60 3.99 2.35 20.99
N CYS A 61 4.37 2.35 19.71
CA CYS A 61 3.89 1.41 18.72
C CYS A 61 4.38 -0.01 19.01
N HIS A 62 3.73 -0.99 18.39
CA HIS A 62 4.28 -2.34 18.32
C HIS A 62 5.71 -2.33 17.75
N ARG A 63 6.57 -3.20 18.28
CA ARG A 63 8.02 -3.23 17.97
C ARG A 63 8.38 -3.32 16.48
N SER A 64 7.49 -3.87 15.65
CA SER A 64 7.66 -3.99 14.20
C SER A 64 7.33 -2.70 13.43
N CYS A 65 6.49 -1.84 14.00
CA CYS A 65 6.10 -0.58 13.37
C CYS A 65 7.19 0.47 13.56
N LEU A 66 7.49 1.22 12.50
CA LEU A 66 8.23 2.47 12.58
C LEU A 66 7.32 3.61 13.04
N ASN A 67 6.06 3.58 12.61
CA ASN A 67 5.00 4.53 12.97
C ASN A 67 3.65 3.80 12.93
N CYS A 68 2.70 4.22 13.76
CA CYS A 68 1.43 3.53 13.96
C CYS A 68 0.33 4.52 14.34
N PHE A 69 -0.91 4.04 14.31
CA PHE A 69 -2.07 4.74 14.86
C PHE A 69 -2.68 4.04 16.08
N GLY A 70 -2.03 2.97 16.55
CA GLY A 70 -2.42 2.20 17.71
C GLY A 70 -1.34 1.20 18.13
N PRO A 71 -1.53 0.51 19.27
CA PRO A 71 -0.51 -0.32 19.89
C PRO A 71 -0.31 -1.69 19.21
N LYS A 72 -1.25 -2.13 18.36
CA LYS A 72 -1.23 -3.50 17.83
C LYS A 72 -0.31 -3.65 16.62
N ASN A 73 0.10 -4.89 16.34
CA ASN A 73 0.97 -5.21 15.21
C ASN A 73 0.29 -5.05 13.83
N ASN A 74 -1.04 -4.85 13.81
CA ASN A 74 -1.87 -4.59 12.63
C ASN A 74 -2.40 -3.15 12.61
N GLU A 75 -1.77 -2.24 13.36
CA GLU A 75 -2.09 -0.81 13.40
C GLU A 75 -0.87 0.03 12.97
N CYS A 76 0.05 -0.57 12.20
CA CYS A 76 1.21 0.12 11.65
C CYS A 76 0.81 1.00 10.46
N LEU A 77 1.43 2.18 10.39
CA LEU A 77 1.42 3.07 9.23
C LEU A 77 2.70 2.90 8.39
N PHE A 78 3.81 2.62 9.07
CA PHE A 78 5.10 2.32 8.44
C PHE A 78 5.80 1.22 9.21
N CYS A 79 6.60 0.42 8.51
CA CYS A 79 7.34 -0.70 9.09
C CYS A 79 8.81 -0.36 9.27
N LYS A 80 9.43 -0.90 10.32
CA LYS A 80 10.89 -0.85 10.47
C LYS A 80 11.53 -1.72 9.40
N ARG A 81 12.64 -1.27 8.83
CA ARG A 81 13.44 -2.10 7.92
C ARG A 81 14.01 -3.31 8.68
N PRO A 82 14.09 -4.51 8.08
CA PRO A 82 13.81 -4.84 6.67
C PRO A 82 12.35 -5.23 6.35
N LEU A 83 11.39 -4.98 7.24
CA LEU A 83 9.99 -5.42 7.06
C LEU A 83 9.24 -4.59 6.00
N PHE A 84 8.16 -5.18 5.48
CA PHE A 84 7.24 -4.59 4.51
C PHE A 84 5.86 -4.41 5.10
N LEU A 85 5.19 -3.31 4.75
CA LEU A 85 3.82 -3.05 5.17
C LEU A 85 2.82 -3.78 4.25
N LEU A 86 1.95 -4.59 4.83
CA LEU A 86 0.81 -5.24 4.18
C LEU A 86 -0.43 -5.08 5.07
N ASN A 87 -1.44 -4.35 4.61
CA ASN A 87 -2.71 -4.14 5.33
C ASN A 87 -2.50 -3.75 6.82
N HIS A 88 -1.68 -2.72 7.07
CA HIS A 88 -1.28 -2.24 8.41
C HIS A 88 -0.44 -3.20 9.27
N LYS A 89 -0.06 -4.36 8.73
CA LYS A 89 0.83 -5.31 9.41
C LYS A 89 2.20 -5.30 8.76
N CYS A 90 3.24 -5.39 9.59
CA CYS A 90 4.59 -5.58 9.09
C CYS A 90 4.90 -7.07 8.91
N VAL A 91 5.35 -7.43 7.71
CA VAL A 91 5.69 -8.80 7.31
C VAL A 91 7.13 -8.85 6.79
N ASP A 92 7.79 -10.01 6.94
CA ASP A 92 9.18 -10.20 6.50
C ASP A 92 9.32 -10.28 4.97
N SER A 93 8.29 -10.78 4.28
CA SER A 93 8.22 -10.88 2.83
C SER A 93 6.80 -10.65 2.32
N CYS A 94 6.66 -10.12 1.12
CA CYS A 94 5.36 -9.98 0.47
C CYS A 94 4.85 -11.35 0.01
N PRO A 95 3.58 -11.69 0.26
CA PRO A 95 2.99 -12.96 -0.17
C PRO A 95 2.75 -12.97 -1.69
N GLU A 96 2.40 -14.14 -2.24
CA GLU A 96 1.99 -14.27 -3.65
C GLU A 96 0.86 -13.30 -4.00
N GLY A 97 0.86 -12.81 -5.24
CA GLY A 97 -0.01 -11.73 -5.69
C GLY A 97 0.41 -10.33 -5.21
N TYR A 98 1.52 -10.20 -4.50
CA TYR A 98 2.10 -8.92 -4.08
C TYR A 98 3.59 -8.84 -4.42
N TYR A 99 4.07 -7.65 -4.74
CA TYR A 99 5.49 -7.36 -4.93
C TYR A 99 5.95 -6.28 -3.96
N SER A 100 7.25 -6.31 -3.62
CA SER A 100 7.83 -5.31 -2.71
C SER A 100 8.17 -4.03 -3.46
N TYR A 101 7.60 -2.91 -3.02
CA TYR A 101 7.91 -1.58 -3.55
C TYR A 101 7.98 -0.55 -2.42
N GLN A 102 9.11 0.13 -2.28
CA GLN A 102 9.33 1.18 -1.26
C GLN A 102 8.88 0.79 0.16
N ASN A 103 9.32 -0.37 0.68
CA ASN A 103 8.92 -0.90 2.00
C ASN A 103 7.42 -1.23 2.17
N ASN A 104 6.68 -1.39 1.07
CA ASN A 104 5.29 -1.81 1.06
C ASN A 104 5.10 -3.05 0.18
N CYS A 105 4.11 -3.86 0.54
CA CYS A 105 3.61 -4.91 -0.34
C CYS A 105 2.48 -4.35 -1.18
N VAL A 106 2.74 -4.20 -2.47
CA VAL A 106 1.78 -3.67 -3.45
C VAL A 106 1.19 -4.84 -4.21
N ARG A 107 -0.14 -4.86 -4.35
CA ARG A 107 -0.84 -5.93 -5.06
C ARG A 107 -0.50 -5.88 -6.55
N CYS A 108 -0.30 -7.04 -7.16
CA CYS A 108 -0.19 -7.17 -8.61
C CYS A 108 -1.48 -6.72 -9.32
N GLN A 109 -1.38 -6.47 -10.63
CA GLN A 109 -2.56 -6.21 -11.45
C GLN A 109 -3.55 -7.37 -11.46
N HIS A 110 -4.81 -7.07 -11.76
CA HIS A 110 -5.86 -8.07 -11.79
C HIS A 110 -5.55 -9.18 -12.81
N GLY A 111 -5.70 -10.45 -12.42
CA GLY A 111 -5.38 -11.60 -13.26
C GLY A 111 -3.90 -11.99 -13.23
N CYS A 112 -3.06 -11.27 -12.49
CA CYS A 112 -1.65 -11.57 -12.30
C CYS A 112 -1.40 -12.20 -10.91
N SER A 113 -0.90 -13.43 -10.89
CA SER A 113 -0.57 -14.17 -9.67
C SER A 113 0.82 -13.85 -9.11
N SER A 114 1.75 -13.40 -9.95
CA SER A 114 3.08 -12.91 -9.52
C SER A 114 3.60 -11.83 -10.47
N CYS A 115 4.24 -10.79 -9.91
CA CYS A 115 4.72 -9.65 -10.68
C CYS A 115 6.04 -9.09 -10.11
N SER A 116 6.88 -8.50 -10.97
CA SER A 116 8.08 -7.74 -10.58
C SER A 116 7.78 -6.26 -10.34
N SER A 117 6.75 -5.74 -11.02
CA SER A 117 6.22 -4.40 -10.85
C SER A 117 4.72 -4.38 -11.15
N TYR A 118 4.08 -3.22 -11.01
CA TYR A 118 2.67 -3.08 -11.35
C TYR A 118 2.37 -3.42 -12.82
N ASP A 119 3.27 -3.07 -13.74
CA ASP A 119 3.09 -3.25 -15.20
C ASP A 119 3.81 -4.48 -15.76
N GLU A 120 4.56 -5.20 -14.91
CA GLU A 120 5.32 -6.38 -15.29
C GLU A 120 4.83 -7.61 -14.53
N CYS A 121 3.89 -8.32 -15.15
CA CYS A 121 3.44 -9.61 -14.66
C CYS A 121 4.38 -10.73 -15.10
N THR A 122 4.73 -11.63 -14.17
CA THR A 122 5.59 -12.80 -14.42
C THR A 122 4.83 -14.12 -14.37
N ALA A 123 3.67 -14.15 -13.71
CA ALA A 123 2.78 -15.31 -13.72
C ALA A 123 1.30 -14.86 -13.64
N CYS A 124 0.44 -15.55 -14.39
CA CYS A 124 -0.99 -15.25 -14.44
C CYS A 124 -1.82 -16.16 -13.52
N GLU A 125 -2.99 -15.67 -13.12
CA GLU A 125 -4.01 -16.48 -12.45
C GLU A 125 -4.58 -17.55 -13.41
N GLU A 126 -5.24 -18.56 -12.86
CA GLU A 126 -5.92 -19.58 -13.66
C GLU A 126 -6.91 -18.91 -14.63
N LYS A 127 -6.92 -19.37 -15.91
CA LYS A 127 -7.71 -18.84 -17.04
C LYS A 127 -7.15 -17.60 -17.75
N TYR A 128 -6.00 -17.09 -17.33
CA TYR A 128 -5.28 -16.04 -18.05
C TYR A 128 -4.00 -16.56 -18.70
N PHE A 129 -3.61 -15.93 -19.81
CA PHE A 129 -2.42 -16.28 -20.57
C PHE A 129 -1.42 -15.13 -20.52
N LEU A 130 -0.17 -15.44 -20.19
CA LEU A 130 0.92 -14.46 -20.14
C LEU A 130 1.36 -14.09 -21.56
N HIS A 131 1.23 -12.81 -21.91
CA HIS A 131 1.72 -12.25 -23.17
C HIS A 131 2.31 -10.87 -22.92
N GLN A 132 3.58 -10.66 -23.27
CA GLN A 132 4.29 -9.38 -23.11
C GLN A 132 4.14 -8.77 -21.69
N ASN A 133 4.39 -9.57 -20.66
CA ASN A 133 4.27 -9.18 -19.25
C ASN A 133 2.86 -8.77 -18.79
N LYS A 134 1.81 -9.12 -19.55
CA LYS A 134 0.41 -8.90 -19.20
C LYS A 134 -0.38 -10.20 -19.25
N CYS A 135 -1.41 -10.27 -18.42
CA CYS A 135 -2.32 -11.41 -18.38
C CYS A 135 -3.57 -11.10 -19.20
N LEU A 136 -3.79 -11.87 -20.27
CA LEU A 136 -4.93 -11.72 -21.17
C LEU A 136 -5.90 -12.89 -21.00
N SER A 137 -7.21 -12.63 -21.15
CA SER A 137 -8.23 -13.68 -21.13
C SER A 137 -8.25 -14.54 -22.39
N SER A 138 -7.62 -14.07 -23.47
CA SER A 138 -7.44 -14.80 -24.73
C SER A 138 -6.16 -14.37 -25.44
N CYS A 139 -5.55 -15.27 -26.21
CA CYS A 139 -4.37 -14.95 -27.01
C CYS A 139 -4.73 -14.00 -28.18
N PRO A 140 -3.93 -12.94 -28.44
CA PRO A 140 -4.09 -12.10 -29.61
C PRO A 140 -3.82 -12.91 -30.90
N GLN A 141 -4.50 -12.52 -31.99
CA GLN A 141 -4.32 -13.10 -33.34
C GLN A 141 -3.07 -12.55 -34.03
#